data_AF-A0A1M2WYD4-F1
#
_entry.id   AF-A0A1M2WYD4-F1
#
_cell.length_a   1.000
_cell.length_b   1.000
_cell.length_c   1.000
_cell.angle_alpha   90.00
_cell.angle_beta   90.00
_cell.angle_gamma   90.00
#
_symmetry.space_group_name_H-M   'P 1'
#
loop_
_entity.id
_entity.type
_entity.pdbx_description
1 polymer ?
#
loop_
_entity_poly.entity_id
_entity_poly.type
_entity_poly.pdbx_seq_one_letter_code
_entity_poly.pdbx_strand_id
1 'polypeptide(L)'
;MDKNKLRYAILKLRDEKKNPFIELKGQVPEEDILEQTKFLSRNGLLESMVWADNTVHIWGSVSLEGEKYLVENSGLAKAYALAKEVKNWIPFWG
;
A
#
# COMPACT_ATOMS: atom_id res chain seq x y z
N MET A 1 -5.17 10.95 3.83
CA MET A 1 -5.88 9.81 3.18
C MET A 1 -6.37 8.85 4.26
N ASP A 2 -7.39 8.04 3.99
CA ASP A 2 -7.85 6.98 4.91
C ASP A 2 -6.76 5.89 5.08
N LYS A 3 -6.36 5.62 6.33
CA LYS A 3 -5.28 4.66 6.64
C LYS A 3 -5.61 3.23 6.23
N ASN A 4 -6.87 2.80 6.32
CA ASN A 4 -7.28 1.46 5.91
C ASN A 4 -7.24 1.28 4.40
N LYS A 5 -7.60 2.33 3.64
CA LYS A 5 -7.44 2.35 2.18
C LYS A 5 -5.98 2.28 1.77
N LEU A 6 -5.09 3.02 2.45
CA LEU A 6 -3.66 2.98 2.18
C LEU A 6 -3.05 1.61 2.50
N ARG A 7 -3.41 1.00 3.64
CA ARG A 7 -2.98 -0.37 4.00
C ARG A 7 -3.40 -1.38 2.94
N TYR A 8 -4.66 -1.31 2.50
CA TYR A 8 -5.18 -2.15 1.44
C TYR A 8 -4.39 -1.96 0.14
N ALA A 9 -4.15 -0.71 -0.27
CA ALA A 9 -3.40 -0.40 -1.49
C ALA A 9 -1.95 -0.93 -1.42
N ILE A 10 -1.26 -0.75 -0.29
CA ILE A 10 0.10 -1.26 -0.07
C ILE A 10 0.12 -2.80 -0.19
N LEU A 11 -0.77 -3.49 0.53
CA LEU A 11 -0.87 -4.96 0.45
C LEU A 11 -1.19 -5.42 -0.97
N LYS A 12 -2.12 -4.76 -1.65
CA LYS A 12 -2.51 -5.14 -3.01
C LYS A 12 -1.37 -4.95 -4.02
N LEU A 13 -0.60 -3.87 -3.87
CA LEU A 13 0.59 -3.66 -4.69
C LEU A 13 1.66 -4.72 -4.43
N ARG A 14 1.82 -5.15 -3.17
CA ARG A 14 2.75 -6.24 -2.83
C ARG A 14 2.30 -7.60 -3.32
N ASP A 15 1.01 -7.89 -3.26
CA ASP A 15 0.37 -9.05 -3.90
C ASP A 15 0.63 -9.05 -5.41
N GLU A 16 0.55 -7.89 -6.06
CA GLU A 16 0.92 -7.67 -7.47
C GLU A 16 2.45 -7.63 -7.73
N LYS A 17 3.30 -7.86 -6.71
CA LYS A 17 4.77 -7.77 -6.78
C LYS A 17 5.33 -6.40 -7.20
N LYS A 18 4.58 -5.33 -6.98
CA LYS A 18 4.97 -3.94 -7.28
C LYS A 18 5.53 -3.23 -6.05
N ASN A 19 6.26 -2.13 -6.25
CA ASN A 19 6.84 -1.33 -5.17
C ASN A 19 5.88 -0.16 -4.80
N PRO A 20 5.30 -0.15 -3.58
CA PRO A 20 4.42 0.93 -3.13
C PRO A 20 4.99 2.34 -3.21
N PHE A 21 6.29 2.53 -2.96
CA PHE A 21 6.91 3.86 -3.10
C PHE A 21 6.92 4.36 -4.54
N ILE A 22 7.03 3.47 -5.52
CA ILE A 22 7.02 3.84 -6.94
C ILE A 22 5.58 4.10 -7.40
N GLU A 23 4.66 3.19 -7.09
CA GLU A 23 3.30 3.21 -7.61
C GLU A 23 2.44 4.32 -7.00
N LEU A 24 2.72 4.71 -5.74
CA LEU A 24 2.00 5.77 -5.03
C LEU A 24 2.73 7.11 -5.07
N LYS A 25 3.87 7.19 -5.76
CA LYS A 25 4.68 8.41 -5.87
C LYS A 25 3.82 9.57 -6.39
N GLY A 26 3.87 10.70 -5.69
CA GLY A 26 3.12 11.91 -6.05
C GLY A 26 1.63 11.88 -5.71
N GLN A 27 1.09 10.75 -5.24
CA GLN A 27 -0.30 10.63 -4.78
C GLN A 27 -0.39 10.56 -3.25
N VAL A 28 0.66 10.04 -2.61
CA VAL A 28 0.73 9.78 -1.18
C VAL A 28 2.11 10.21 -0.67
N PRO A 29 2.21 10.93 0.46
CA PRO A 29 3.50 11.19 1.10
C PRO A 29 4.24 9.88 1.42
N GLU A 30 5.55 9.83 1.17
CA GLU A 30 6.35 8.62 1.43
C GLU A 30 6.34 8.24 2.93
N GLU A 31 6.25 9.22 3.82
CA GLU A 31 6.11 9.03 5.26
C GLU A 31 4.83 8.25 5.64
N ASP A 32 3.71 8.53 4.99
CA ASP A 32 2.44 7.82 5.20
C ASP A 32 2.57 6.37 4.71
N ILE A 33 3.22 6.16 3.54
CA ILE A 33 3.49 4.82 3.01
C ILE A 33 4.36 4.04 4.00
N LEU A 34 5.41 4.67 4.52
CA LEU A 34 6.34 4.07 5.47
C LEU A 34 5.65 3.74 6.81
N GLU A 35 4.85 4.65 7.37
CA GLU A 35 4.09 4.43 8.61
C GLU A 35 3.16 3.22 8.47
N GLN A 36 2.37 3.18 7.39
CA GLN A 36 1.42 2.09 7.19
C GLN A 36 2.14 0.77 6.84
N THR A 37 3.28 0.82 6.17
CA THR A 37 4.11 -0.39 5.94
C THR A 37 4.66 -0.95 7.24
N LYS A 38 5.14 -0.08 8.15
CA LYS A 38 5.57 -0.50 9.50
C LYS A 38 4.41 -1.13 10.27
N PHE A 39 3.21 -0.55 10.18
CA PHE A 39 2.01 -1.14 10.78
C PHE A 39 1.73 -2.54 10.22
N LEU A 40 1.70 -2.70 8.90
CA LEU A 40 1.42 -3.98 8.24
C LEU A 40 2.46 -5.05 8.63
N SER A 41 3.73 -4.69 8.65
CA SER A 41 4.81 -5.60 9.04
C SER A 41 4.70 -6.01 10.52
N ARG A 42 4.48 -5.06 11.43
CA ARG A 42 4.33 -5.34 12.87
C ARG A 42 3.14 -6.23 13.20
N ASN A 43 2.08 -6.15 12.40
CA ASN A 43 0.88 -6.99 12.57
C ASN A 43 0.95 -8.30 11.75
N GLY A 44 2.08 -8.59 11.10
CA GLY A 44 2.28 -9.84 10.38
C GLY A 44 1.55 -9.95 9.04
N LEU A 45 1.05 -8.84 8.47
CA LEU A 45 0.40 -8.82 7.15
C LEU A 45 1.43 -8.72 6.00
N LEU A 46 2.62 -8.20 6.30
CA LEU A 46 3.79 -8.23 5.42
C LEU A 46 4.94 -8.92 6.15
N GLU A 47 5.58 -9.87 5.48
CA GLU A 47 6.67 -10.68 6.04
C GLU A 47 7.93 -10.59 5.19
N SER A 48 9.08 -11.00 5.73
CA SER A 48 10.36 -11.02 5.00
C SER A 48 10.82 -9.65 4.48
N MET A 49 10.48 -8.59 5.22
CA MET A 49 10.94 -7.23 4.92
C MET A 49 12.35 -6.97 5.44
N VAL A 50 13.17 -6.27 4.65
CA VAL A 50 14.48 -5.77 5.11
C VAL A 50 14.44 -4.26 5.26
N TRP A 51 14.77 -3.82 6.48
CA TRP A 51 14.79 -2.42 6.89
C TRP A 51 16.23 -1.95 7.07
N ALA A 52 16.54 -0.76 6.55
CA ALA A 52 17.76 -0.01 6.85
C ALA A 52 17.47 1.49 6.72
N ASP A 53 18.26 2.33 7.40
CA ASP A 53 18.11 3.80 7.42
C ASP A 53 16.66 4.27 7.70
N ASN A 54 15.96 3.56 8.58
CA ASN A 54 14.54 3.75 8.93
C ASN A 54 13.53 3.59 7.78
N THR A 55 13.96 3.11 6.61
CA THR A 55 13.14 2.86 5.42
C THR A 55 13.16 1.38 4.99
N VAL A 56 12.34 1.05 3.99
CA VAL A 56 12.27 -0.28 3.38
C VAL A 56 13.31 -0.39 2.28
N HIS A 57 14.28 -1.29 2.44
CA HIS A 57 15.28 -1.58 1.40
C HIS A 57 14.85 -2.76 0.53
N ILE A 58 14.29 -3.81 1.14
CA ILE A 58 13.74 -4.95 0.42
C ILE A 58 12.31 -5.15 0.87
N TRP A 59 11.41 -5.08 -0.12
CA TRP A 59 10.01 -5.35 0.12
C TRP A 59 9.75 -6.84 0.25
N GLY A 60 9.02 -7.17 1.31
CA GLY A 60 8.58 -8.51 1.63
C GLY A 60 7.41 -9.03 0.79
N SER A 61 6.93 -10.21 1.15
CA SER A 61 5.72 -10.83 0.63
C SER A 61 4.50 -10.50 1.50
N VAL A 62 3.32 -10.64 0.91
CA VAL A 62 2.06 -10.66 1.65
C VAL A 62 1.96 -12.03 2.34
N SER A 63 1.66 -12.04 3.64
CA SER A 63 1.45 -13.29 4.39
C SER A 63 0.03 -13.82 4.19
N LEU A 64 -0.26 -15.02 4.73
CA LEU A 64 -1.62 -15.57 4.75
C LEU A 64 -2.64 -14.63 5.43
N GLU A 65 -2.25 -13.96 6.51
CA GLU A 65 -3.12 -12.96 7.17
C GLU A 65 -3.30 -11.70 6.33
N GLY A 66 -2.26 -11.30 5.59
CA GLY A 66 -2.36 -10.23 4.61
C GLY A 66 -3.32 -10.57 3.45
N GLU A 67 -3.32 -11.81 2.98
CA GLU A 67 -4.25 -12.28 1.94
C GLU A 67 -5.70 -12.28 2.46
N LYS A 68 -5.94 -12.78 3.68
CA LYS A 68 -7.27 -12.72 4.32
C LYS A 68 -7.76 -11.28 4.43
N TYR A 69 -6.91 -10.37 4.88
CA TYR A 69 -7.23 -8.94 4.94
C TYR A 69 -7.67 -8.39 3.58
N LEU A 70 -6.99 -8.76 2.49
CA LEU A 70 -7.36 -8.35 1.13
C LEU A 70 -8.75 -8.88 0.72
N VAL A 71 -9.08 -10.11 1.09
CA VAL A 71 -10.39 -10.72 0.79
C VAL A 71 -11.51 -10.04 1.57
N GLU A 72 -11.34 -9.89 2.88
CA GLU A 72 -12.32 -9.25 3.78
C GLU A 72 -12.57 -7.78 3.40
N ASN A 73 -11.53 -7.09 2.93
CA ASN A 73 -11.60 -5.69 2.51
C ASN A 73 -11.77 -5.53 1.00
N SER A 74 -12.24 -6.54 0.28
CA SER A 74 -12.46 -6.50 -1.17
C SER A 74 -13.39 -5.37 -1.64
N GLY A 75 -14.25 -4.84 -0.76
CA GLY A 75 -15.01 -3.60 -1.03
C GLY A 75 -14.12 -2.39 -1.32
N LEU A 76 -12.93 -2.32 -0.69
CA LEU A 76 -11.92 -1.29 -0.97
C LEU A 76 -11.23 -1.52 -2.32
N ALA A 77 -11.23 -2.75 -2.85
CA ALA A 77 -10.71 -3.06 -4.18
C ALA A 77 -11.43 -2.24 -5.26
N LYS A 78 -12.76 -2.09 -5.14
CA LYS A 78 -13.56 -1.29 -6.08
C LYS A 78 -13.16 0.18 -6.02
N ALA A 79 -12.99 0.73 -4.82
CA ALA A 79 -12.53 2.11 -4.64
C ALA A 79 -11.10 2.32 -5.16
N TYR A 80 -10.22 1.34 -4.95
CA TYR A 80 -8.84 1.37 -5.44
C TYR A 80 -8.75 1.25 -6.96
N ALA A 81 -9.51 0.35 -7.58
CA ALA A 81 -9.59 0.19 -9.02
C ALA A 81 -10.11 1.48 -9.68
N LEU A 82 -11.18 2.06 -9.13
CA LEU A 82 -11.70 3.35 -9.57
C LEU A 82 -10.64 4.47 -9.41
N ALA A 83 -9.88 4.52 -8.32
CA ALA A 83 -8.83 5.53 -8.15
C ALA A 83 -7.68 5.37 -9.16
N LYS A 84 -7.30 4.13 -9.52
CA LYS A 84 -6.31 3.85 -10.57
C LYS A 84 -6.79 4.26 -11.97
N GLU A 85 -8.08 4.08 -12.26
CA GLU A 85 -8.70 4.53 -13.51
C GLU A 85 -8.89 6.06 -13.53
N VAL A 86 -9.25 6.65 -12.40
CA VAL A 86 -9.41 8.10 -12.25
C VAL A 86 -8.13 8.74 -11.70
N LYS A 87 -7.04 8.63 -12.46
CA LYS A 87 -5.81 9.44 -12.35
C LYS A 87 -6.03 10.96 -12.44
N ASN A 88 -7.28 11.44 -12.36
CA ASN A 88 -7.74 12.82 -12.53
C ASN A 88 -8.39 13.44 -11.26
N TRP A 89 -8.14 12.93 -10.06
CA TRP A 89 -8.66 13.57 -8.83
C TRP A 89 -7.81 14.74 -8.29
N ILE A 90 -6.80 15.20 -9.05
CA ILE A 90 -6.22 16.52 -8.85
C ILE A 90 -6.59 17.33 -10.10
N PRO A 91 -7.44 18.38 -10.00
CA PRO A 91 -7.54 19.33 -11.09
C PRO A 91 -6.14 19.90 -11.29
N PHE A 92 -5.55 19.66 -12.46
CA PHE A 92 -4.46 20.48 -12.96
C PHE A 92 -4.95 21.93 -12.97
N TRP A 93 -4.59 22.69 -11.94
CA TRP A 93 -4.56 24.14 -12.06
C TRP A 93 -3.20 24.46 -12.66
N GLY A 94 -3.21 24.96 -13.89
CA GLY A 94 -2.03 25.46 -14.59
C GLY A 94 -1.48 26.74 -14.00
#